data_AF-A0A537C270-F1
#
_entry.id   AF-A0A537C270-F1
#
_cell.length_a   1.000
_cell.length_b   1.000
_cell.length_c   1.000
_cell.angle_alpha   90.00
_cell.angle_beta   90.00
_cell.angle_gamma   90.00
#
_symmetry.space_group_name_H-M   'P 1'
#
loop_
_entity.id
_entity.type
_entity.pdbx_description
1 polymer ?
#
loop_
_entity_poly.entity_id
_entity_poly.type
_entity_poly.pdbx_seq_one_letter_code
_entity_poly.pdbx_strand_id
1 'polypeptide(L)' 'KADGRPDGGVLNYSEYGRTATLDPITSNETISLRITELVFNGLVGIDEKQEIVPELAERWEASKDGRVYTFFLRKDVKW' A
#
# COMPACT_ATOMS: atom_id res chain seq x y z
N LYS A 1 -18.74 -9.66 4.44
CA LYS A 1 -19.28 -8.32 4.83
C LYS A 1 -20.53 -8.05 4.01
N ALA A 2 -21.56 -7.38 4.55
CA ALA A 2 -22.81 -7.12 3.81
C ALA A 2 -22.70 -5.91 2.87
N ASP A 3 -21.59 -5.79 2.13
CA ASP A 3 -21.29 -4.69 1.21
C ASP A 3 -21.37 -5.12 -0.27
N GLY A 4 -21.88 -6.32 -0.55
CA GLY A 4 -22.07 -6.82 -1.92
C GLY A 4 -20.79 -7.26 -2.62
N ARG A 5 -19.64 -7.24 -1.93
CA ARG A 5 -18.38 -7.78 -2.45
C ARG A 5 -18.22 -9.26 -2.05
N PRO A 6 -17.61 -10.10 -2.91
CA PRO A 6 -17.26 -11.46 -2.54
C PRO A 6 -16.35 -11.46 -1.31
N ASP A 7 -16.63 -12.34 -0.33
CA ASP A 7 -15.77 -12.56 0.85
C ASP A 7 -14.52 -13.40 0.49
N GLY A 8 -13.86 -13.04 -0.62
CA GLY A 8 -12.69 -13.73 -1.17
C GLY A 8 -12.85 -14.10 -2.65
N GLY A 9 -11.80 -14.72 -3.20
CA GLY A 9 -11.76 -15.15 -4.61
C GLY A 9 -10.34 -15.36 -5.11
N VAL A 10 -10.22 -15.79 -6.37
CA VAL A 10 -8.93 -15.90 -7.05
C VAL A 10 -8.79 -14.72 -8.01
N LEU A 11 -7.77 -13.90 -7.79
CA LEU A 11 -7.33 -12.90 -8.77
C LEU A 11 -6.18 -13.50 -9.58
N ASN A 12 -6.39 -13.68 -10.89
CA ASN A 12 -5.31 -13.99 -11.82
C ASN A 12 -4.75 -12.67 -12.35
N TYR A 13 -3.49 -12.36 -12.02
CA TYR A 13 -2.82 -11.12 -12.38
C TYR A 13 -1.61 -11.43 -13.26
N SER A 14 -1.58 -10.83 -14.46
CA SER A 14 -0.48 -11.01 -15.42
C SER A 14 0.32 -9.74 -15.54
N GLU A 15 1.65 -9.88 -15.51
CA GLU A 15 2.59 -8.82 -15.82
C GLU A 15 3.25 -9.07 -17.18
N TYR A 16 3.65 -7.99 -17.85
CA TYR A 16 4.23 -8.10 -19.20
C TYR A 16 5.68 -8.64 -19.19
N GLY A 17 6.31 -8.73 -18.02
CA GLY A 17 7.70 -9.13 -17.87
C GLY A 17 7.99 -9.78 -16.52
N ARG A 18 9.24 -10.24 -16.36
CA ARG A 18 9.72 -10.85 -15.11
C ARG A 18 10.11 -9.76 -14.11
N THR A 19 9.67 -9.93 -12.87
CA THR A 19 10.15 -9.11 -11.75
C THR A 19 11.64 -9.37 -11.48
N ALA A 20 12.41 -8.30 -11.31
CA ALA A 20 13.83 -8.37 -10.95
C ALA A 20 14.00 -8.79 -9.48
N THR A 21 13.19 -8.24 -8.59
CA THR A 21 13.22 -8.49 -7.14
C THR A 21 11.82 -8.40 -6.54
N LEU A 22 11.63 -8.94 -5.33
CA LEU A 22 10.45 -8.71 -4.48
C LEU A 22 10.82 -7.97 -3.19
N ASP A 23 12.10 -7.61 -3.02
CA ASP A 23 12.53 -6.77 -1.93
C ASP A 23 12.25 -5.30 -2.30
N PRO A 24 11.32 -4.63 -1.60
CA PRO A 24 10.96 -3.24 -1.92
C PRO A 24 12.13 -2.27 -1.74
N ILE A 25 13.19 -2.63 -1.00
CA ILE A 25 14.38 -1.79 -0.81
C ILE A 25 15.25 -1.76 -2.07
N THR A 26 15.26 -2.85 -2.84
CA THR A 26 16.13 -2.99 -4.03
C THR A 26 15.36 -2.88 -5.35
N SER A 27 14.05 -2.72 -5.29
CA SER A 27 13.18 -2.54 -6.45
C SER A 27 13.39 -1.16 -7.11
N ASN A 28 13.54 -1.15 -8.44
CA ASN A 28 13.68 0.08 -9.23
C ASN A 28 12.91 0.04 -10.57
N GLU A 29 12.06 -0.96 -10.77
CA GLU A 29 11.25 -1.15 -11.98
C GLU A 29 9.77 -1.26 -11.63
N THR A 30 8.91 -0.83 -12.54
CA THR A 30 7.46 -0.76 -12.33
C THR A 30 6.80 -2.13 -12.14
N ILE A 31 7.36 -3.20 -12.72
CA ILE A 31 6.85 -4.57 -12.50
C ILE A 31 7.08 -4.98 -11.05
N SER A 32 8.32 -4.87 -10.57
CA SER A 32 8.67 -5.19 -9.18
C SER A 32 7.84 -4.37 -8.20
N LEU A 33 7.70 -3.05 -8.44
CA LEU A 33 6.89 -2.18 -7.58
C LEU A 33 5.42 -2.64 -7.47
N ARG A 34 4.76 -2.90 -8.61
CA ARG A 34 3.34 -3.33 -8.64
C ARG A 34 3.12 -4.66 -7.94
N ILE A 35 4.05 -5.62 -8.08
CA ILE A 35 3.95 -6.89 -7.37
C ILE A 35 4.20 -6.68 -5.87
N THR A 36 5.17 -5.85 -5.49
CA THR A 36 5.42 -5.56 -4.06
C THR A 36 4.25 -4.85 -3.38
N GLU A 37 3.51 -4.00 -4.09
CA GLU A 37 2.28 -3.36 -3.58
C GLU A 37 1.16 -4.36 -3.26
N LEU A 38 1.18 -5.57 -3.84
CA LEU A 38 0.23 -6.63 -3.50
C LEU A 38 0.59 -7.37 -2.19
N VAL A 39 1.82 -7.20 -1.70
CA VAL A 39 2.38 -7.98 -0.58
C VAL A 39 2.72 -7.09 0.62
N PHE A 40 3.11 -5.85 0.38
CA PHE A 40 3.51 -4.89 1.40
C PHE A 40 2.53 -3.72 1.43
N ASN A 41 2.25 -3.23 2.64
CA ASN A 41 1.48 -2.01 2.85
C ASN A 41 2.38 -0.84 3.22
N GLY A 42 2.05 0.35 2.71
CA GLY A 42 2.67 1.61 3.11
C GLY A 42 2.02 2.23 4.35
N LEU A 43 2.60 3.32 4.84
CA LEU A 43 1.96 4.13 5.89
C LEU A 43 0.65 4.76 5.39
N VAL A 44 0.66 5.20 4.14
CA VAL A 44 -0.46 5.79 3.41
C VAL A 44 -0.53 5.16 2.02
N GLY A 45 -1.72 5.12 1.45
CA GLY A 45 -1.97 4.66 0.08
C GLY A 45 -2.46 5.80 -0.82
N ILE A 46 -2.70 5.47 -2.08
CA ILE A 46 -3.29 6.37 -3.08
C ILE A 46 -4.55 5.69 -3.62
N ASP A 47 -5.67 6.40 -3.62
CA ASP A 47 -6.94 5.87 -4.13
C ASP A 47 -7.11 6.06 -5.66
N GLU A 48 -8.23 5.57 -6.20
CA GLU A 48 -8.56 5.68 -7.63
C GLU A 48 -8.67 7.13 -8.13
N LYS A 49 -8.82 8.09 -7.23
CA LYS A 49 -8.88 9.53 -7.53
C LYS A 49 -7.52 10.22 -7.36
N GLN A 50 -6.46 9.45 -7.08
CA GLN A 50 -5.12 9.92 -6.80
C GLN A 50 -4.99 10.71 -5.50
N GLU A 51 -5.92 10.51 -4.56
CA GLU A 51 -5.88 11.15 -3.25
C GLU A 51 -5.09 10.29 -2.26
N ILE A 52 -4.37 10.94 -1.34
CA ILE A 52 -3.65 10.25 -0.26
C ILE A 52 -4.67 9.76 0.76
N VAL A 53 -4.68 8.45 1.02
CA VAL A 53 -5.64 7.81 1.92
C VAL A 53 -4.94 6.99 3.02
N PRO A 54 -5.60 6.78 4.18
CA PRO A 54 -5.09 5.90 5.23
C PRO A 54 -4.83 4.47 4.75
N GLU A 55 -3.64 3.93 5.04
CA GLU A 55 -3.29 2.53 4.84
C GLU A 55 -2.92 1.89 6.19
N LEU A 56 -1.63 1.66 6.50
CA LEU A 56 -1.23 1.19 7.84
C LEU A 56 -1.44 2.24 8.93
N ALA A 57 -1.25 3.53 8.59
CA ALA A 57 -1.60 4.63 9.47
C ALA A 57 -3.10 4.93 9.33
N GLU A 58 -3.81 5.05 10.45
CA GLU A 58 -5.22 5.48 10.47
C GLU A 58 -5.36 7.00 10.30
N ARG A 59 -4.33 7.76 10.68
CA ARG A 59 -4.21 9.21 10.49
C ARG A 59 -2.75 9.65 10.64
N TRP A 60 -2.47 10.85 10.18
CA TRP A 60 -1.17 11.50 10.36
C TRP A 60 -1.32 13.00 10.59
N GLU A 61 -0.32 13.59 11.21
CA GLU A 61 -0.22 15.04 11.45
C GLU A 61 1.12 15.55 10.91
N ALA A 62 1.09 16.69 10.23
CA ALA A 62 2.28 17.41 9.80
C ALA A 62 2.52 18.61 10.72
N SER A 63 3.77 18.86 11.09
CA SER A 63 4.15 20.08 11.81
C SER A 63 3.88 21.33 10.95
N LYS A 64 3.78 22.50 11.59
CA LYS A 64 3.52 23.77 10.90
C LYS A 64 4.54 24.10 9.81
N ASP A 65 5.78 23.65 9.96
CA ASP A 65 6.86 23.83 8.99
C ASP A 65 7.01 22.67 8.00
N GLY A 66 6.17 21.63 8.10
CA GLY A 66 6.14 20.48 7.20
C GLY A 66 7.36 19.55 7.31
N ARG A 67 8.15 19.64 8.39
CA ARG A 67 9.38 18.85 8.56
C ARG A 67 9.22 17.63 9.45
N VAL A 68 8.15 17.58 10.25
CA VAL A 68 7.85 16.47 11.15
C VAL A 68 6.48 15.92 10.80
N TYR A 69 6.44 14.61 10.55
CA TYR A 69 5.22 13.86 10.33
C TYR A 69 5.05 12.83 11.43
N THR A 70 3.91 12.86 12.12
CA THR A 70 3.56 11.88 13.14
C THR A 70 2.46 10.98 12.58
N PHE A 71 2.75 9.69 12.45
CA PHE A 71 1.81 8.68 11.96
C PHE A 71 1.24 7.88 13.14
N PHE A 72 -0.08 7.69 13.15
CA PHE A 72 -0.77 6.89 14.15
C PHE A 72 -1.18 5.58 13.47
N LEU A 73 -0.57 4.47 13.88
CA LEU A 73 -0.78 3.16 13.26
C LEU A 73 -2.08 2.50 13.77
N ARG A 74 -2.72 1.72 12.90
CA ARG A 74 -3.80 0.82 13.30
C ARG A 74 -3.29 -0.17 14.36
N LYS A 75 -4.15 -0.51 15.32
CA LYS A 75 -3.78 -1.34 16.48
C LYS A 75 -3.78 -2.85 16.22
N ASP A 76 -4.42 -3.27 15.15
CA ASP A 76 -4.70 -4.66 14.81
C ASP A 76 -3.86 -5.18 13.62
N VAL A 77 -2.84 -4.41 13.21
CA VAL A 77 -1.91 -4.81 12.14
C VAL A 77 -1.12 -6.03 12.57
N LYS A 78 -0.97 -6.97 11.63
CA LYS A 78 -0.14 -8.18 11.75
C LYS A 78 0.73 -8.32 10.52
N TRP A 79 1.80 -9.07 10.67
CA TRP A 79 2.64 -9.55 9.57
C TRP A 79 2.02 -10.78 8.90
#